data_AF-A0A519C318-F1
#
_entry.id   AF-A0A519C318-F1
#
_cell.length_a   1.000
_cell.length_b   1.000
_cell.length_c   1.000
_cell.angle_alpha   90.00
_cell.angle_beta   90.00
_cell.angle_gamma   90.00
#
_symmetry.space_group_name_H-M   'P 1'
#
loop_
_entity.id
_entity.type
_entity.pdbx_description
1 polymer ?
#
loop_
_entity_poly.entity_id
_entity_poly.type
_entity_poly.pdbx_seq_one_letter_code
_entity_poly.pdbx_strand_id
1 'polypeptide(L)'
;RVERPSSYEGLEILQNIAKMTLKDIPHLNTKDRAEGEAKGLASFQYSDNADFLINSEISGRMPYKLRCGDLAAMSPVVGGFGLTMNGGIEYSSQGGPVVFAETFKLVGDLFAVGVNAYDGDWKIGEQVVIKQNDVVTAVGIAKMNPEEMISMNRGIAVEVRHHA
;
A
#
# COMPACT_ATOMS: atom_id res chain seq x y z
N ARG A 1 32.99 12.63 -18.75
CA ARG A 1 31.77 11.87 -19.12
C ARG A 1 32.25 10.53 -19.61
N VAL A 2 31.90 9.44 -18.92
CA VAL A 2 32.35 8.10 -19.30
C VAL A 2 31.40 7.55 -20.34
N GLU A 3 31.93 6.91 -21.38
CA GLU A 3 31.13 6.41 -22.50
C GLU A 3 30.19 5.26 -22.07
N ARG A 4 30.58 4.50 -21.04
CA ARG A 4 29.80 3.43 -20.42
C ARG A 4 29.75 3.59 -18.90
N PRO A 5 28.58 3.89 -18.30
CA PRO A 5 28.45 4.09 -16.85
C PRO A 5 28.88 2.89 -16.00
N SER A 6 28.69 1.67 -16.51
CA SER A 6 29.05 0.41 -15.84
C SER A 6 30.46 -0.09 -16.17
N SER A 7 31.28 0.69 -16.89
CA SER A 7 32.70 0.38 -17.10
C SER A 7 33.50 0.50 -15.80
N TYR A 8 34.67 -0.12 -15.75
CA TYR A 8 35.60 0.01 -14.62
C TYR A 8 35.86 1.49 -14.26
N GLU A 9 36.20 2.31 -15.26
CA GLU A 9 36.42 3.75 -15.10
C GLU A 9 35.18 4.47 -14.57
N GLY A 10 33.99 4.12 -15.09
CA GLY A 10 32.72 4.66 -14.62
C GLY A 10 32.42 4.35 -13.15
N LEU A 11 32.66 3.11 -12.75
CA LEU A 11 32.46 2.67 -11.36
C LEU A 11 33.48 3.28 -10.41
N GLU A 12 34.74 3.43 -10.84
CA GLU A 12 35.79 4.07 -10.05
C GLU A 12 35.46 5.55 -9.80
N ILE A 13 35.02 6.28 -10.84
CA ILE A 13 34.57 7.67 -10.71
C ILE A 13 33.36 7.77 -9.76
N LEU A 14 32.35 6.92 -9.94
CA LEU A 14 31.17 6.89 -9.07
C LEU A 14 31.56 6.61 -7.61
N GLN A 15 32.44 5.64 -7.37
CA GLN A 15 32.87 5.28 -6.01
C GLN A 15 33.63 6.42 -5.34
N ASN A 16 34.53 7.09 -6.06
CA ASN A 16 35.29 8.22 -5.51
C ASN A 16 34.38 9.39 -5.15
N ILE A 17 33.46 9.76 -6.05
CA ILE A 17 32.48 10.82 -5.79
C ILE A 17 31.60 10.45 -4.60
N ALA A 18 31.05 9.23 -4.57
CA ALA A 18 30.20 8.78 -3.47
C ALA A 18 30.91 8.83 -2.12
N LYS A 19 32.17 8.38 -2.04
CA LYS A 19 32.99 8.45 -0.81
C LYS A 19 33.23 9.89 -0.36
N MET A 20 33.51 10.80 -1.29
CA MET A 20 33.72 12.22 -0.97
C MET A 20 32.43 12.89 -0.50
N THR A 21 31.31 12.65 -1.19
CA THR A 21 30.01 13.27 -0.90
C THR A 21 29.37 12.72 0.38
N LEU A 22 29.54 11.43 0.67
CA LEU A 22 28.90 10.76 1.80
C LEU A 22 29.82 10.61 3.02
N LYS A 23 30.96 11.32 3.05
CA LYS A 23 32.00 11.15 4.08
C LYS A 23 31.47 11.24 5.52
N ASP A 24 30.55 12.17 5.75
CA ASP A 24 29.99 12.45 7.08
C ASP A 24 28.57 11.87 7.25
N ILE A 25 28.11 11.05 6.30
CA ILE A 25 26.82 10.37 6.35
C ILE A 25 27.01 8.98 6.93
N PRO A 26 26.20 8.57 7.94
CA PRO A 26 26.25 7.23 8.48
C PRO A 26 26.06 6.17 7.39
N HIS A 27 26.86 5.11 7.45
CA HIS A 27 26.67 3.95 6.59
C HIS A 27 25.37 3.23 6.97
N LEU A 28 24.45 3.13 6.01
CA LEU A 28 23.21 2.39 6.17
C LEU A 28 23.45 0.90 5.93
N ASN A 29 22.94 0.07 6.84
CA ASN A 29 22.89 -1.38 6.68
C ASN A 29 21.62 -1.80 5.92
N THR A 30 21.47 -3.10 5.67
CA THR A 30 20.32 -3.67 4.95
C THR A 30 18.98 -3.41 5.64
N LYS A 31 18.96 -3.43 6.98
CA LYS A 31 17.77 -3.15 7.79
C LYS A 31 17.36 -1.68 7.65
N ASP A 32 18.32 -0.76 7.75
CA ASP A 32 18.05 0.68 7.61
C ASP A 32 17.48 0.99 6.20
N ARG A 33 18.01 0.32 5.16
CA ARG A 33 17.48 0.42 3.80
C ARG A 33 16.04 -0.10 3.71
N ALA A 34 15.78 -1.30 4.24
CA ALA A 34 14.43 -1.87 4.22
C ALA A 34 13.42 -0.99 4.98
N GLU A 35 13.85 -0.39 6.10
CA GLU A 35 13.06 0.57 6.86
C GLU A 35 12.72 1.81 6.04
N GLY A 36 13.72 2.43 5.40
CA GLY A 36 13.51 3.59 4.52
C GLY A 36 12.61 3.28 3.33
N GLU A 37 12.81 2.12 2.68
CA GLU A 37 11.97 1.66 1.56
C GLU A 37 10.51 1.45 1.99
N ALA A 38 10.29 0.80 3.13
CA ALA A 38 8.95 0.56 3.64
C ALA A 38 8.25 1.87 4.01
N LYS A 39 8.93 2.78 4.72
CA LYS A 39 8.34 4.08 5.07
C LYS A 39 8.02 4.90 3.84
N GLY A 40 8.95 4.99 2.89
CA GLY A 40 8.74 5.73 1.64
C GLY A 40 7.57 5.18 0.82
N LEU A 41 7.47 3.85 0.68
CA LEU A 41 6.36 3.22 -0.04
C LEU A 41 5.02 3.41 0.70
N ALA A 42 5.00 3.26 2.02
CA ALA A 42 3.80 3.47 2.82
C ALA A 42 3.29 4.92 2.72
N SER A 43 4.17 5.91 2.89
CA SER A 43 3.82 7.33 2.72
C SER A 43 3.29 7.63 1.32
N PHE A 44 3.89 7.04 0.28
CA PHE A 44 3.41 7.25 -1.08
C PHE A 44 2.01 6.67 -1.32
N GLN A 45 1.75 5.43 -0.84
CA GLN A 45 0.48 4.74 -1.12
C GLN A 45 -0.68 5.20 -0.24
N TYR A 46 -0.41 5.53 1.02
CA TYR A 46 -1.45 5.82 2.02
C TYR A 46 -1.48 7.27 2.48
N SER A 47 -0.55 8.10 1.98
CA SER A 47 -0.48 9.54 2.26
C SER A 47 -0.58 9.83 3.75
N ASP A 48 -1.53 10.67 4.17
CA ASP A 48 -1.73 11.09 5.56
C ASP A 48 -2.13 9.93 6.49
N ASN A 49 -2.63 8.82 5.94
CA ASN A 49 -3.05 7.64 6.68
C ASN A 49 -1.95 6.55 6.73
N ALA A 50 -0.68 6.88 6.48
CA ALA A 50 0.41 5.90 6.40
C ALA A 50 1.03 5.50 7.74
N ASP A 51 0.73 6.23 8.82
CA ASP A 51 1.42 6.11 10.11
C ASP A 51 1.36 4.71 10.72
N PHE A 52 0.23 4.01 10.58
CA PHE A 52 0.09 2.63 11.04
C PHE A 52 1.11 1.66 10.43
N LEU A 53 1.51 1.89 9.18
CA LEU A 53 2.54 1.07 8.51
C LEU A 53 3.94 1.56 8.84
N ILE A 54 4.16 2.88 8.89
CA ILE A 54 5.45 3.51 9.20
C ILE A 54 5.94 3.11 10.59
N ASN A 55 5.02 3.02 11.54
CA ASN A 55 5.30 2.71 12.95
C ASN A 55 5.25 1.21 13.25
N SER A 56 4.96 0.36 12.25
CA SER A 56 4.94 -1.09 12.41
C SER A 56 6.34 -1.72 12.40
N GLU A 57 6.43 -2.98 12.81
CA GLU A 57 7.67 -3.74 12.68
C GLU A 57 7.99 -4.03 11.20
N ILE A 58 9.05 -3.40 10.68
CA ILE A 58 9.49 -3.61 9.30
C ILE A 58 10.41 -4.83 9.21
N SER A 59 10.06 -5.74 8.30
CA SER A 59 10.85 -6.95 8.05
C SER A 59 10.92 -7.30 6.57
N GLY A 60 11.87 -8.16 6.20
CA GLY A 60 12.11 -8.56 4.82
C GLY A 60 12.88 -7.52 4.00
N ARG A 61 12.71 -7.55 2.68
CA ARG A 61 13.48 -6.71 1.74
C ARG A 61 12.72 -6.43 0.45
N MET A 62 12.98 -5.32 -0.22
CA MET A 62 12.49 -5.06 -1.58
C MET A 62 13.22 -5.96 -2.62
N PRO A 63 12.59 -6.32 -3.75
CA PRO A 63 11.18 -6.13 -4.10
C PRO A 63 10.25 -7.24 -3.58
N TYR A 64 10.80 -8.23 -2.88
CA TYR A 64 10.05 -9.41 -2.45
C TYR A 64 10.15 -9.63 -0.95
N LYS A 65 9.00 -9.78 -0.29
CA LYS A 65 8.85 -10.08 1.15
C LYS A 65 9.05 -8.89 2.08
N LEU A 66 9.11 -7.65 1.60
CA LEU A 66 9.02 -6.48 2.48
C LEU A 66 7.65 -6.48 3.17
N ARG A 67 7.61 -6.29 4.49
CA ARG A 67 6.39 -6.35 5.31
C ARG A 67 6.38 -5.28 6.39
N CYS A 68 5.18 -4.86 6.72
CA CYS A 68 4.83 -3.97 7.82
C CYS A 68 4.04 -4.80 8.84
N GLY A 69 4.77 -5.49 9.72
CA GLY A 69 4.22 -6.42 10.71
C GLY A 69 3.25 -7.44 10.11
N ASP A 70 2.09 -7.54 10.73
CA ASP A 70 0.92 -8.29 10.26
C ASP A 70 -0.10 -7.40 9.53
N LEU A 71 0.21 -6.10 9.31
CA LEU A 71 -0.70 -5.11 8.73
C LEU A 71 -0.65 -5.08 7.20
N ALA A 72 0.55 -5.19 6.63
CA ALA A 72 0.69 -5.21 5.17
C ALA A 72 1.94 -5.97 4.70
N ALA A 73 1.89 -6.42 3.44
CA ALA A 73 3.01 -7.07 2.78
C ALA A 73 3.12 -6.63 1.33
N MET A 74 4.34 -6.59 0.80
CA MET A 74 4.59 -6.30 -0.61
C MET A 74 3.84 -7.31 -1.49
N SER A 75 2.95 -6.80 -2.33
CA SER A 75 2.06 -7.56 -3.20
C SER A 75 2.28 -7.14 -4.65
N PRO A 76 2.69 -8.07 -5.54
CA PRO A 76 2.80 -7.79 -6.97
C PRO A 76 1.47 -7.37 -7.61
N VAL A 77 0.36 -7.82 -7.04
CA VAL A 77 -1.00 -7.54 -7.56
C VAL A 77 -1.44 -6.13 -7.21
N VAL A 78 -1.07 -5.64 -6.02
CA VAL A 78 -1.29 -4.24 -5.61
C VAL A 78 -0.23 -3.31 -6.23
N GLY A 79 0.95 -3.85 -6.57
CA GLY A 79 2.10 -3.04 -6.99
C GLY A 79 2.78 -2.31 -5.82
N GLY A 80 2.50 -2.73 -4.58
CA GLY A 80 2.96 -2.10 -3.34
C GLY A 80 2.54 -2.89 -2.12
N PHE A 81 2.42 -2.26 -0.96
CA PHE A 81 1.89 -2.89 0.25
C PHE A 81 0.41 -3.21 0.09
N GLY A 82 0.07 -4.50 -0.03
CA GLY A 82 -1.29 -5.00 0.11
C GLY A 82 -1.66 -5.16 1.59
N LEU A 83 -2.83 -4.65 1.97
CA LEU A 83 -3.33 -4.77 3.33
C LEU A 83 -3.70 -6.21 3.66
N THR A 84 -3.45 -6.60 4.90
CA THR A 84 -4.11 -7.75 5.51
C THR A 84 -5.46 -7.32 6.10
N MET A 85 -6.23 -8.26 6.65
CA MET A 85 -7.43 -7.91 7.42
C MET A 85 -7.12 -7.02 8.63
N ASN A 86 -6.04 -7.31 9.37
CA ASN A 86 -5.61 -6.47 10.50
C ASN A 86 -5.19 -5.08 10.02
N GLY A 87 -4.50 -5.00 8.87
CA GLY A 87 -4.17 -3.74 8.23
C GLY A 87 -5.40 -2.95 7.79
N GLY A 88 -6.44 -3.62 7.28
CA GLY A 88 -7.71 -2.98 6.93
C GLY A 88 -8.45 -2.41 8.13
N ILE A 89 -8.47 -3.14 9.24
CA ILE A 89 -9.08 -2.67 10.49
C ILE A 89 -8.37 -1.40 10.97
N GLU A 90 -7.04 -1.43 11.07
CA GLU A 90 -6.24 -0.29 11.52
C GLU A 90 -6.30 0.89 10.53
N TYR A 91 -6.29 0.60 9.22
CA TYR A 91 -6.41 1.63 8.20
C TYR A 91 -7.75 2.38 8.32
N SER A 92 -8.85 1.65 8.51
CA SER A 92 -10.17 2.29 8.71
C SER A 92 -10.31 3.03 10.03
N SER A 93 -9.61 2.62 11.10
CA SER A 93 -9.66 3.31 12.40
C SER A 93 -8.91 4.64 12.37
N GLN A 94 -7.94 4.78 11.47
CA GLN A 94 -7.15 5.99 11.26
C GLN A 94 -7.69 6.91 10.16
N GLY A 95 -8.93 6.71 9.70
CA GLY A 95 -9.55 7.56 8.68
C GLY A 95 -9.23 7.16 7.24
N GLY A 96 -8.73 5.94 7.02
CA GLY A 96 -8.63 5.34 5.69
C GLY A 96 -10.02 5.13 5.07
N PRO A 97 -10.14 5.21 3.73
CA PRO A 97 -11.39 5.09 3.00
C PRO A 97 -12.10 3.76 3.22
N VAL A 98 -13.41 3.87 3.42
CA VAL A 98 -14.31 2.75 3.73
C VAL A 98 -15.46 2.71 2.74
N VAL A 99 -15.75 1.52 2.24
CA VAL A 99 -16.95 1.20 1.46
C VAL A 99 -17.91 0.42 2.36
N PHE A 100 -19.12 0.95 2.54
CA PHE A 100 -20.17 0.27 3.30
C PHE A 100 -21.02 -0.55 2.34
N ALA A 101 -21.00 -1.87 2.50
CA ALA A 101 -21.75 -2.80 1.67
C ALA A 101 -23.00 -3.32 2.37
N GLU A 102 -23.98 -3.77 1.58
CA GLU A 102 -25.13 -4.54 2.08
C GLU A 102 -24.69 -5.82 2.80
N THR A 103 -25.57 -6.37 3.63
CA THR A 103 -25.28 -7.63 4.35
C THR A 103 -25.49 -8.83 3.43
N PHE A 104 -24.39 -9.42 2.96
CA PHE A 104 -24.40 -10.67 2.21
C PHE A 104 -23.07 -11.40 2.36
N LYS A 105 -23.03 -12.69 1.99
CA LYS A 105 -21.79 -13.47 1.97
C LYS A 105 -20.90 -13.01 0.81
N LEU A 106 -19.84 -12.28 1.11
CA LEU A 106 -18.83 -11.84 0.13
C LEU A 106 -17.88 -13.00 -0.21
N VAL A 107 -17.96 -13.52 -1.44
CA VAL A 107 -17.11 -14.65 -1.92
C VAL A 107 -16.12 -14.21 -3.01
N GLY A 108 -16.38 -13.08 -3.67
CA GLY A 108 -15.54 -12.53 -4.73
C GLY A 108 -15.50 -11.01 -4.63
N ASP A 109 -15.55 -10.34 -5.78
CA ASP A 109 -15.50 -8.88 -5.84
C ASP A 109 -16.82 -8.23 -5.41
N LEU A 110 -16.72 -7.01 -4.87
CA LEU A 110 -17.86 -6.19 -4.52
C LEU A 110 -18.32 -5.44 -5.77
N PHE A 111 -19.59 -5.61 -6.13
CA PHE A 111 -20.23 -4.87 -7.22
C PHE A 111 -20.89 -3.60 -6.68
N ALA A 112 -20.98 -2.57 -7.52
CA ALA A 112 -21.56 -1.27 -7.15
C ALA A 112 -22.99 -1.39 -6.58
N VAL A 113 -23.80 -2.30 -7.11
CA VAL A 113 -25.17 -2.58 -6.61
C VAL A 113 -25.23 -2.99 -5.15
N GLY A 114 -24.13 -3.55 -4.60
CA GLY A 114 -24.05 -3.96 -3.20
C GLY A 114 -23.47 -2.90 -2.27
N VAL A 115 -23.24 -1.67 -2.75
CA VAL A 115 -22.67 -0.55 -1.99
C VAL A 115 -23.78 0.40 -1.57
N ASN A 116 -23.81 0.72 -0.28
CA ASN A 116 -24.81 1.59 0.34
C ASN A 116 -24.30 3.00 0.60
N ALA A 117 -23.05 3.12 1.01
CA ALA A 117 -22.42 4.37 1.39
C ALA A 117 -20.89 4.23 1.31
N TYR A 118 -20.21 5.34 1.50
CA TYR A 118 -18.76 5.36 1.68
C TYR A 118 -18.35 6.40 2.72
N ASP A 119 -17.13 6.29 3.21
CA ASP A 119 -16.43 7.31 3.99
C ASP A 119 -15.01 7.47 3.47
N GLY A 120 -14.48 8.69 3.55
CA GLY A 120 -13.21 9.09 2.95
C GLY A 120 -13.29 9.31 1.43
N ASP A 121 -12.12 9.56 0.85
CA ASP A 121 -11.93 9.75 -0.59
C ASP A 121 -10.82 8.82 -1.08
N TRP A 122 -10.89 8.43 -2.35
CA TRP A 122 -9.88 7.59 -2.98
C TRP A 122 -9.89 7.73 -4.50
N LYS A 123 -8.81 7.29 -5.12
CA LYS A 123 -8.69 7.12 -6.57
C LYS A 123 -8.79 5.65 -6.95
N ILE A 124 -9.25 5.39 -8.18
CA ILE A 124 -9.19 4.05 -8.77
C ILE A 124 -7.76 3.50 -8.68
N GLY A 125 -7.63 2.28 -8.16
CA GLY A 125 -6.35 1.62 -7.93
C GLY A 125 -5.82 1.74 -6.49
N GLU A 126 -6.38 2.62 -5.67
CA GLU A 126 -6.06 2.69 -4.24
C GLU A 126 -6.77 1.57 -3.47
N GLN A 127 -6.24 1.25 -2.27
CA GLN A 127 -6.86 0.25 -1.42
C GLN A 127 -7.94 0.86 -0.54
N VAL A 128 -9.02 0.10 -0.37
CA VAL A 128 -10.18 0.49 0.42
C VAL A 128 -10.61 -0.67 1.32
N VAL A 129 -11.28 -0.32 2.42
CA VAL A 129 -11.81 -1.27 3.39
C VAL A 129 -13.29 -1.49 3.12
N ILE A 130 -13.76 -2.73 3.15
CA ILE A 130 -15.18 -3.05 3.01
C ILE A 130 -15.75 -3.36 4.39
N LYS A 131 -16.80 -2.63 4.79
CA LYS A 131 -17.56 -2.89 6.03
C LYS A 131 -18.97 -3.37 5.72
N GLN A 132 -19.41 -4.37 6.47
CA GLN A 132 -20.80 -4.85 6.51
C GLN A 132 -21.24 -4.90 7.99
N ASN A 133 -22.37 -4.27 8.33
CA ASN A 133 -22.83 -4.11 9.72
C ASN A 133 -21.74 -3.58 10.67
N ASP A 134 -21.03 -2.53 10.24
CA ASP A 134 -19.92 -1.90 10.97
C ASP A 134 -18.70 -2.79 11.26
N VAL A 135 -18.65 -4.00 10.70
CA VAL A 135 -17.51 -4.92 10.80
C VAL A 135 -16.73 -4.91 9.49
N VAL A 136 -15.41 -4.82 9.58
CA VAL A 136 -14.52 -4.98 8.41
C VAL A 136 -14.60 -6.44 7.94
N THR A 137 -15.14 -6.64 6.74
CA THR A 137 -15.28 -7.99 6.15
C THR A 137 -14.28 -8.26 5.04
N ALA A 138 -13.72 -7.22 4.42
CA ALA A 138 -12.69 -7.37 3.40
C ALA A 138 -11.83 -6.11 3.21
N VAL A 139 -10.71 -6.30 2.51
CA VAL A 139 -9.91 -5.23 1.90
C VAL A 139 -9.72 -5.52 0.43
N GLY A 140 -9.66 -4.47 -0.37
CA GLY A 140 -9.52 -4.61 -1.82
C GLY A 140 -9.04 -3.35 -2.51
N ILE A 141 -9.00 -3.41 -3.83
CA ILE A 141 -8.57 -2.31 -4.69
C ILE A 141 -9.81 -1.66 -5.30
N ALA A 142 -9.96 -0.35 -5.12
CA ALA A 142 -11.05 0.40 -5.72
C ALA A 142 -11.00 0.34 -7.25
N LYS A 143 -12.14 0.05 -7.86
CA LYS A 143 -12.35 0.03 -9.32
C LYS A 143 -13.25 1.15 -9.81
N MET A 144 -13.84 1.90 -8.89
CA MET A 144 -14.65 3.08 -9.12
C MET A 144 -14.23 4.17 -8.13
N ASN A 145 -14.44 5.43 -8.49
CA ASN A 145 -14.35 6.53 -7.53
C ASN A 145 -15.58 6.50 -6.56
N PRO A 146 -15.52 7.17 -5.40
CA PRO A 146 -16.58 7.07 -4.38
C PRO A 146 -17.99 7.40 -4.90
N GLU A 147 -18.15 8.54 -5.56
CA GLU A 147 -19.44 9.00 -6.10
C GLU A 147 -19.97 8.11 -7.24
N GLU A 148 -19.07 7.58 -8.06
CA GLU A 148 -19.41 6.62 -9.11
C GLU A 148 -19.94 5.32 -8.51
N MET A 149 -19.31 4.86 -7.42
CA MET A 149 -19.69 3.63 -6.74
C MET A 149 -21.12 3.66 -6.19
N ILE A 150 -21.58 4.81 -5.71
CA ILE A 150 -22.95 5.00 -5.20
C ILE A 150 -23.96 5.21 -6.32
N SER A 151 -23.60 5.97 -7.35
CA SER A 151 -24.52 6.31 -8.44
C SER A 151 -24.72 5.16 -9.43
N MET A 152 -23.79 4.21 -9.52
CA MET A 152 -23.88 3.08 -10.43
C MET A 152 -24.57 1.87 -9.79
N ASN A 153 -25.46 1.22 -10.56
CA ASN A 153 -26.10 -0.04 -10.19
C ASN A 153 -25.43 -1.28 -10.82
N ARG A 154 -24.26 -1.11 -11.44
CA ARG A 154 -23.55 -2.17 -12.17
C ARG A 154 -22.05 -1.90 -12.22
N GLY A 155 -21.28 -2.96 -12.42
CA GLY A 155 -19.81 -2.92 -12.49
C GLY A 155 -19.15 -3.27 -11.16
N ILE A 156 -17.85 -3.55 -11.23
CA ILE A 156 -17.05 -3.91 -10.06
C ILE A 156 -16.69 -2.61 -9.33
N ALA A 157 -17.07 -2.52 -8.05
CA ALA A 157 -16.75 -1.42 -7.17
C ALA A 157 -15.38 -1.62 -6.53
N VAL A 158 -15.15 -2.82 -5.97
CA VAL A 158 -13.90 -3.17 -5.30
C VAL A 158 -13.47 -4.58 -5.71
N GLU A 159 -12.24 -4.71 -6.20
CA GLU A 159 -11.62 -6.01 -6.44
C GLU A 159 -11.03 -6.53 -5.12
N VAL A 160 -11.63 -7.57 -4.56
CA VAL A 160 -11.34 -8.05 -3.20
C VAL A 160 -10.02 -8.82 -3.18
N ARG A 161 -9.18 -8.55 -2.18
CA ARG A 161 -7.85 -9.17 -2.03
C ARG A 161 -7.74 -10.06 -0.81
N HIS A 162 -8.42 -9.68 0.25
CA HIS A 162 -8.49 -10.45 1.47
C HIS A 162 -9.89 -10.25 2.05
N HIS A 163 -10.51 -11.33 2.51
CA HIS A 163 -11.79 -11.30 3.21
C HIS A 163 -11.70 -12.20 4.44
N ALA A 164 -12.53 -11.91 5.44
CA ALA A 164 -12.64 -12.68 6.69
C ALA A 164 -13.41 -14.01 6.50
#